data_AF-A0A944GQ26-F1
#
_entry.id   AF-A0A944GQ26-F1
#
_cell.length_a   1.000
_cell.length_b   1.000
_cell.length_c   1.000
_cell.angle_alpha   90.00
_cell.angle_beta   90.00
_cell.angle_gamma   90.00
#
_symmetry.space_group_name_H-M   'P 1'
#
loop_
_entity.id
_entity.type
_entity.pdbx_description
1 polymer ?
#
loop_
_entity_poly.entity_id
_entity_poly.type
_entity_poly.pdbx_seq_one_letter_code
_entity_poly.pdbx_strand_id
1 'polypeptide(L)'
;MQAFEQSIYPELAEFGGIRRLSGVLDETSYEVGGMVLQTPAGWHYSAVLTNTGEAISLQGEVSAVGTTECARCLEPATVEVSAELQGYFLLNEADLAQGYEEDEVDVVAPDGSFDISYNILAALCYATPFVVLCDEGCKGLCPHCGCNLNEDSCDCSSKPDPLNPFAALAGLSFSDEDVARGEAAAEEYGDAVASLPEEELPELSPEEAAELERALSAIFEDGAEGYLEFDEQGNLVFIEDDPAEDDE
;
A
#
# COMPACT_ATOMS: atom_id res chain seq x y z
N MET A 1 13.93 -2.52 -13.42
CA MET A 1 12.85 -1.66 -13.89
C MET A 1 13.39 -0.63 -14.86
N GLN A 2 12.71 -0.46 -15.98
CA GLN A 2 12.90 0.64 -16.92
C GLN A 2 12.19 1.89 -16.41
N ALA A 3 12.77 3.07 -16.64
CA ALA A 3 12.12 4.34 -16.33
C ALA A 3 10.79 4.49 -17.08
N PHE A 4 9.80 5.06 -16.42
CA PHE A 4 8.44 5.26 -16.85
C PHE A 4 8.15 6.76 -16.80
N GLU A 5 8.86 7.46 -17.68
CA GLU A 5 8.87 8.90 -17.77
C GLU A 5 7.49 9.45 -18.19
N GLN A 6 7.01 10.40 -17.43
CA GLN A 6 5.87 11.26 -17.71
C GLN A 6 6.36 12.66 -18.07
N SER A 7 5.48 13.45 -18.66
CA SER A 7 5.73 14.87 -18.92
C SER A 7 4.57 15.71 -18.44
N ILE A 8 4.84 16.89 -17.89
CA ILE A 8 3.80 17.83 -17.52
C ILE A 8 3.04 18.39 -18.74
N TYR A 9 3.61 18.32 -19.93
CA TYR A 9 3.00 18.90 -21.13
C TYR A 9 2.09 17.91 -21.88
N PRO A 10 0.99 18.40 -22.51
CA PRO A 10 0.36 19.70 -22.28
C PRO A 10 -0.58 19.74 -21.06
N GLU A 11 -1.17 18.61 -20.65
CA GLU A 11 -2.35 18.57 -19.77
C GLU A 11 -2.09 18.96 -18.31
N LEU A 12 -0.83 18.90 -17.84
CA LEU A 12 -0.44 19.24 -16.46
C LEU A 12 0.40 20.52 -16.43
N ALA A 13 0.43 21.31 -17.49
CA ALA A 13 1.28 22.51 -17.56
C ALA A 13 0.74 23.68 -16.72
N GLU A 14 -0.57 23.70 -16.48
CA GLU A 14 -1.27 24.75 -15.72
C GLU A 14 -1.89 24.17 -14.44
N PHE A 15 -2.09 25.03 -13.45
CA PHE A 15 -2.77 24.68 -12.20
C PHE A 15 -4.14 24.04 -12.46
N GLY A 16 -4.46 22.98 -11.72
CA GLY A 16 -5.70 22.22 -11.89
C GLY A 16 -5.68 21.28 -13.11
N GLY A 17 -4.59 21.23 -13.88
CA GLY A 17 -4.41 20.25 -14.94
C GLY A 17 -4.48 18.82 -14.41
N ILE A 18 -5.27 17.96 -15.06
CA ILE A 18 -5.48 16.56 -14.67
C ILE A 18 -5.15 15.65 -15.85
N ARG A 19 -4.40 14.58 -15.59
CA ARG A 19 -4.16 13.50 -16.55
C ARG A 19 -4.42 12.15 -15.91
N ARG A 20 -5.24 11.32 -16.56
CA ARG A 20 -5.47 9.94 -16.17
C ARG A 20 -4.57 9.00 -16.97
N LEU A 21 -3.93 8.07 -16.28
CA LEU A 21 -3.05 7.05 -16.84
C LEU A 21 -3.58 5.68 -16.42
N SER A 22 -3.63 4.73 -17.34
CA SER A 22 -3.88 3.33 -17.00
C SER A 22 -3.23 2.43 -18.04
N GLY A 23 -2.82 1.24 -17.60
CA GLY A 23 -2.17 0.30 -18.50
C GLY A 23 -1.52 -0.87 -17.79
N VAL A 24 -0.62 -1.52 -18.52
CA VAL A 24 0.21 -2.61 -18.03
C VAL A 24 1.66 -2.26 -18.27
N LEU A 25 2.50 -2.33 -17.24
CA LEU A 25 3.94 -2.26 -17.37
C LEU A 25 4.48 -3.66 -17.65
N ASP A 26 5.30 -3.81 -18.68
CA ASP A 26 5.91 -5.08 -19.11
C ASP A 26 7.07 -5.53 -18.18
N GLU A 27 7.00 -5.19 -16.88
CA GLU A 27 7.97 -5.57 -15.87
C GLU A 27 7.68 -6.98 -15.36
N THR A 28 8.61 -7.90 -15.59
CA THR A 28 8.37 -9.33 -15.38
C THR A 28 8.84 -9.85 -14.03
N SER A 29 9.48 -9.01 -13.20
CA SER A 29 9.90 -9.38 -11.86
C SER A 29 10.32 -8.18 -11.03
N TYR A 30 10.23 -8.31 -9.70
CA TYR A 30 10.87 -7.39 -8.76
C TYR A 30 11.43 -8.15 -7.55
N GLU A 31 12.34 -7.50 -6.82
CA GLU A 31 12.96 -8.04 -5.61
C GLU A 31 12.58 -7.20 -4.40
N VAL A 32 12.18 -7.87 -3.32
CA VAL A 32 11.84 -7.25 -2.03
C VAL A 32 12.32 -8.14 -0.90
N GLY A 33 13.15 -7.61 0.00
CA GLY A 33 13.66 -8.35 1.16
C GLY A 33 14.40 -9.65 0.82
N GLY A 34 15.04 -9.73 -0.36
CA GLY A 34 15.70 -10.94 -0.87
C GLY A 34 14.76 -11.99 -1.48
N MET A 35 13.45 -11.73 -1.49
CA MET A 35 12.46 -12.49 -2.25
C MET A 35 12.37 -11.92 -3.67
N VAL A 36 12.43 -12.77 -4.68
CA VAL A 36 12.19 -12.37 -6.07
C VAL A 36 10.81 -12.84 -6.50
N LEU A 37 9.89 -11.92 -6.79
CA LEU A 37 8.60 -12.26 -7.39
C LEU A 37 8.71 -12.20 -8.91
N GLN A 38 8.28 -13.26 -9.58
CA GLN A 38 8.12 -13.34 -11.03
C GLN A 38 6.71 -12.93 -11.41
N THR A 39 6.56 -11.89 -12.21
CA THR A 39 5.29 -11.26 -12.62
C THR A 39 5.13 -11.29 -14.14
N PRO A 40 5.03 -12.48 -14.79
CA PRO A 40 5.08 -12.60 -16.24
C PRO A 40 3.91 -11.91 -16.99
N ALA A 41 2.85 -11.55 -16.26
CA ALA A 41 1.71 -10.80 -16.81
C ALA A 41 1.92 -9.28 -16.82
N GLY A 42 3.03 -8.78 -16.27
CA GLY A 42 3.25 -7.35 -16.06
C GLY A 42 2.45 -6.81 -14.88
N TRP A 43 2.52 -5.49 -14.69
CA TRP A 43 1.89 -4.79 -13.56
C TRP A 43 0.80 -3.87 -14.06
N HIS A 44 -0.41 -4.08 -13.59
CA HIS A 44 -1.57 -3.28 -13.94
C HIS A 44 -1.60 -2.04 -13.07
N TYR A 45 -1.78 -0.86 -13.66
CA TYR A 45 -1.89 0.38 -12.90
C TYR A 45 -3.03 1.24 -13.43
N SER A 46 -3.61 2.04 -12.53
CA SER A 46 -4.56 3.10 -12.83
C SER A 46 -4.25 4.27 -11.91
N ALA A 47 -3.93 5.43 -12.48
CA ALA A 47 -3.50 6.58 -11.72
C ALA A 47 -4.00 7.90 -12.33
N VAL A 48 -4.06 8.91 -11.49
CA VAL A 48 -4.39 10.29 -11.81
C VAL A 48 -3.21 11.16 -11.39
N LEU A 49 -2.76 11.98 -12.32
CA LEU A 49 -1.81 13.04 -12.09
C LEU A 49 -2.56 14.37 -12.03
N THR A 50 -2.26 15.20 -11.04
CA THR A 50 -2.90 16.50 -10.87
C THR A 50 -1.85 17.57 -10.59
N ASN A 51 -1.90 18.69 -11.31
CA ASN A 51 -1.07 19.85 -11.01
C ASN A 51 -1.71 20.67 -9.87
N THR A 52 -1.04 20.72 -8.71
CA THR A 52 -1.48 21.46 -7.52
C THR A 52 -0.97 22.90 -7.47
N GLY A 53 -0.24 23.35 -8.50
CA GLY A 53 0.38 24.67 -8.62
C GLY A 53 1.84 24.66 -8.18
N GLU A 54 2.16 23.94 -7.11
CA GLU A 54 3.51 23.79 -6.57
C GLU A 54 4.14 22.46 -6.97
N ALA A 55 3.32 21.43 -7.19
CA ALA A 55 3.76 20.08 -7.51
C ALA A 55 2.78 19.38 -8.47
N ILE A 56 3.21 18.23 -8.99
CA ILE A 56 2.33 17.23 -9.56
C ILE A 56 2.09 16.16 -8.50
N SER A 57 0.83 15.94 -8.12
CA SER A 57 0.45 14.80 -7.28
C SER A 57 0.13 13.59 -8.16
N LEU A 58 0.52 12.41 -7.69
CA LEU A 58 0.19 11.10 -8.25
C LEU A 58 -0.69 10.36 -7.25
N GLN A 59 -1.85 9.91 -7.69
CA GLN A 59 -2.78 9.09 -6.90
C GLN A 59 -3.32 7.95 -7.73
N GLY A 60 -3.41 6.75 -7.20
CA GLY A 60 -3.94 5.62 -7.95
C GLY A 60 -3.73 4.28 -7.27
N GLU A 61 -3.70 3.22 -8.08
CA GLU A 61 -3.49 1.85 -7.64
C GLU A 61 -2.60 1.11 -8.63
N VAL A 62 -1.85 0.13 -8.11
CA VAL A 62 -1.10 -0.86 -8.87
C VAL A 62 -1.42 -2.25 -8.36
N SER A 63 -1.53 -3.21 -9.27
CA SER A 63 -1.63 -4.63 -8.94
C SER A 63 -0.74 -5.51 -9.81
N ALA A 64 -0.25 -6.60 -9.23
CA ALA A 64 0.54 -7.60 -9.91
C ALA A 64 0.26 -8.99 -9.34
N VAL A 65 0.26 -10.00 -10.20
CA VAL A 65 0.22 -11.41 -9.80
C VAL A 65 1.62 -11.98 -9.93
N GLY A 66 2.23 -12.31 -8.78
CA GLY A 66 3.60 -12.78 -8.69
C GLY A 66 3.69 -14.26 -8.31
N THR A 67 4.73 -14.93 -8.79
CA THR A 67 5.12 -16.27 -8.36
C THR A 67 6.51 -16.25 -7.73
N THR A 68 6.67 -16.92 -6.60
CA THR A 68 7.93 -17.06 -5.87
C THR A 68 8.01 -18.45 -5.23
N GLU A 69 9.05 -18.73 -4.45
CA GLU A 69 9.16 -19.96 -3.67
C GLU A 69 8.39 -19.85 -2.36
N CYS A 70 7.66 -20.92 -2.01
CA CYS A 70 7.01 -21.05 -0.72
C CYS A 70 8.06 -21.03 0.39
N ALA A 71 7.88 -20.15 1.38
CA ALA A 71 8.79 -20.01 2.52
C ALA A 71 8.94 -21.28 3.38
N ARG A 72 8.05 -22.28 3.22
CA ARG A 72 8.03 -23.52 4.00
C ARG A 72 8.50 -24.76 3.22
N CYS A 73 8.00 -24.97 2.00
CA CYS A 73 8.30 -26.18 1.21
C CYS A 73 9.16 -25.92 -0.03
N LEU A 74 9.45 -24.65 -0.37
CA LEU A 74 10.16 -24.22 -1.58
C LEU A 74 9.46 -24.54 -2.91
N GLU A 75 8.22 -25.02 -2.87
CA GLU A 75 7.40 -25.18 -4.08
C GLU A 75 6.91 -23.81 -4.60
N PRO A 76 6.59 -23.69 -5.90
CA PRO A 76 6.04 -22.46 -6.44
C PRO A 76 4.78 -22.01 -5.70
N ALA A 77 4.77 -20.75 -5.27
CA ALA A 77 3.67 -20.10 -4.58
C ALA A 77 3.26 -18.85 -5.36
N THR A 78 1.96 -18.65 -5.53
CA THR A 78 1.39 -17.49 -6.23
C THR A 78 0.80 -16.53 -5.22
N VAL A 79 1.04 -15.24 -5.40
CA VAL A 79 0.50 -14.17 -4.56
C VAL A 79 0.01 -13.03 -5.44
N GLU A 80 -1.14 -12.48 -5.09
CA GLU A 80 -1.68 -11.26 -5.68
C GLU A 80 -1.27 -10.10 -4.77
N VAL A 81 -0.63 -9.09 -5.35
CA VAL A 81 -0.20 -7.88 -4.65
C VAL A 81 -0.95 -6.71 -5.25
N SER A 82 -1.63 -5.94 -4.40
CA SER A 82 -2.34 -4.72 -4.77
C SER A 82 -1.95 -3.62 -3.79
N ALA A 83 -1.68 -2.43 -4.30
CA ALA A 83 -1.19 -1.32 -3.51
C ALA A 83 -1.73 0.01 -4.03
N GLU A 84 -1.92 0.96 -3.13
CA GLU A 84 -2.17 2.36 -3.49
C GLU A 84 -0.88 3.01 -3.99
N LEU A 85 -1.01 3.80 -5.05
CA LEU A 85 0.05 4.63 -5.61
C LEU A 85 -0.10 6.05 -5.09
N GLN A 86 0.96 6.58 -4.50
CA GLN A 86 1.04 7.96 -4.07
C GLN A 86 2.41 8.54 -4.43
N GLY A 87 2.44 9.82 -4.79
CA GLY A 87 3.67 10.53 -5.10
C GLY A 87 3.46 12.03 -5.25
N TYR A 88 4.51 12.79 -4.99
CA TYR A 88 4.54 14.24 -5.17
C TYR A 88 5.83 14.62 -5.90
N PHE A 89 5.67 15.39 -6.98
CA PHE A 89 6.79 15.83 -7.83
C PHE A 89 6.81 17.36 -7.89
N LEU A 90 7.82 17.99 -7.27
CA LEU A 90 7.90 19.45 -7.19
C LEU A 90 8.18 20.05 -8.57
N LEU A 91 7.49 21.15 -8.91
CA LEU A 91 7.71 21.86 -10.17
C LEU A 91 8.97 22.73 -10.14
N ASN A 92 9.49 23.06 -8.95
CA ASN A 92 10.65 23.91 -8.77
C ASN A 92 11.51 23.47 -7.56
N GLU A 93 12.83 23.35 -7.78
CA GLU A 93 13.80 23.03 -6.72
C GLU A 93 13.79 24.05 -5.57
N ALA A 94 13.38 25.29 -5.82
CA ALA A 94 13.30 26.33 -4.79
C ALA A 94 12.31 25.98 -3.66
N ASP A 95 11.33 25.13 -3.94
CA ASP A 95 10.30 24.71 -2.98
C ASP A 95 10.79 23.62 -2.02
N LEU A 96 11.92 22.96 -2.32
CA LEU A 96 12.62 22.07 -1.37
C LEU A 96 13.03 22.81 -0.08
N ALA A 97 13.27 24.13 -0.17
CA ALA A 97 13.64 24.95 0.99
C ALA A 97 12.48 25.18 1.99
N GLN A 98 11.25 24.74 1.66
CA GLN A 98 10.05 24.95 2.48
C GLN A 98 9.79 23.82 3.50
N GLY A 99 10.72 22.89 3.68
CA GLY A 99 10.67 21.89 4.76
C GLY A 99 10.46 20.44 4.31
N TYR A 100 10.55 20.17 3.00
CA TYR A 100 10.61 18.81 2.48
C TYR A 100 12.04 18.27 2.61
N GLU A 101 12.19 17.05 3.13
CA GLU A 101 13.49 16.37 3.09
C GLU A 101 13.80 15.94 1.64
N GLU A 102 15.06 16.09 1.20
CA GLU A 102 15.52 15.73 -0.16
C GLU A 102 15.22 14.26 -0.53
N ASP A 103 15.00 13.40 0.46
CA ASP A 103 14.74 11.98 0.28
C ASP A 103 13.22 11.66 0.13
N GLU A 104 12.31 12.62 0.27
CA GLU A 104 10.85 12.41 0.26
C GLU A 104 10.12 12.90 -1.02
N VAL A 105 10.78 13.70 -1.85
CA VAL A 105 10.15 14.34 -3.02
C VAL A 105 11.11 14.40 -4.22
N ASP A 106 10.59 13.98 -5.38
CA ASP A 106 11.28 14.13 -6.65
C ASP A 106 10.97 15.51 -7.27
N VAL A 107 11.88 16.03 -8.09
CA VAL A 107 11.70 17.31 -8.79
C VAL A 107 11.50 17.06 -10.28
N VAL A 108 10.51 17.72 -10.87
CA VAL A 108 10.28 17.72 -12.32
C VAL A 108 11.46 18.37 -13.02
N ALA A 109 12.00 17.68 -14.02
CA ALA A 109 13.15 18.15 -14.79
C ALA A 109 12.82 19.45 -15.55
N PRO A 110 13.83 20.26 -15.96
CA PRO A 110 13.61 21.52 -16.67
C PRO A 110 12.86 21.41 -18.02
N ASP A 111 12.84 20.22 -18.62
CA ASP A 111 12.07 19.92 -19.84
C ASP A 111 10.64 19.44 -19.55
N GLY A 112 10.25 19.41 -18.28
CA GLY A 112 8.94 18.99 -17.80
C GLY A 112 8.79 17.49 -17.60
N SER A 113 9.88 16.70 -17.67
CA SER A 113 9.84 15.24 -17.47
C SER A 113 10.01 14.83 -16.00
N PHE A 114 9.42 13.71 -15.61
CA PHE A 114 9.57 13.10 -14.28
C PHE A 114 9.26 11.59 -14.38
N ASP A 115 9.84 10.77 -13.49
CA ASP A 115 9.67 9.32 -13.53
C ASP A 115 8.80 8.81 -12.37
N ILE A 116 7.76 8.03 -12.67
CA ILE A 116 6.87 7.44 -11.66
C ILE A 116 7.17 5.96 -11.37
N SER A 117 8.20 5.39 -12.01
CA SER A 117 8.60 3.98 -11.85
C SER A 117 8.86 3.60 -10.41
N TYR A 118 9.57 4.48 -9.69
CA TYR A 118 9.94 4.22 -8.31
C TYR A 118 8.72 4.15 -7.41
N ASN A 119 7.75 5.07 -7.57
CA ASN A 119 6.50 5.05 -6.80
C ASN A 119 5.75 3.73 -7.01
N ILE A 120 5.70 3.24 -8.26
CA ILE A 120 5.04 1.98 -8.59
C ILE A 120 5.76 0.78 -7.97
N LEU A 121 7.08 0.70 -8.13
CA LEU A 121 7.88 -0.36 -7.53
C LEU A 121 7.81 -0.34 -6.00
N ALA A 122 7.92 0.84 -5.40
CA ALA A 122 7.88 1.03 -3.95
C ALA A 122 6.53 0.59 -3.38
N ALA A 123 5.41 0.97 -4.00
CA ALA A 123 4.07 0.56 -3.58
C ALA A 123 3.91 -0.98 -3.61
N LEU A 124 4.35 -1.64 -4.69
CA LEU A 124 4.34 -3.10 -4.77
C LEU A 124 5.24 -3.75 -3.72
N CYS A 125 6.46 -3.26 -3.55
CA CYS A 125 7.38 -3.75 -2.53
C CYS A 125 6.78 -3.63 -1.12
N TYR A 126 6.13 -2.50 -0.83
CA TYR A 126 5.52 -2.25 0.48
C TYR A 126 4.31 -3.16 0.75
N ALA A 127 3.46 -3.39 -0.26
CA ALA A 127 2.29 -4.26 -0.14
C ALA A 127 2.64 -5.76 -0.22
N THR A 128 3.87 -6.12 -0.58
CA THR A 128 4.26 -7.53 -0.72
C THR A 128 4.36 -8.20 0.65
N PRO A 129 3.69 -9.35 0.87
CA PRO A 129 3.83 -10.09 2.12
C PRO A 129 5.26 -10.59 2.36
N PHE A 130 5.75 -10.43 3.60
CA PHE A 130 7.07 -10.95 4.00
C PHE A 130 7.17 -12.48 3.90
N VAL A 131 6.04 -13.18 3.98
CA VAL A 131 5.96 -14.65 3.94
C VAL A 131 4.92 -15.04 2.90
N VAL A 132 5.37 -15.70 1.84
CA VAL A 132 4.50 -16.26 0.80
C VAL A 132 4.48 -17.78 0.93
N LEU A 133 3.28 -18.36 0.94
CA LEU A 133 3.06 -19.80 1.08
C LEU A 133 2.33 -20.33 -0.16
N CYS A 134 2.65 -21.55 -0.56
CA CYS A 134 1.92 -22.24 -1.63
C CYS A 134 0.48 -22.59 -1.24
N ASP A 135 0.23 -22.71 0.07
CA ASP A 135 -1.06 -23.01 0.69
C ASP A 135 -1.01 -22.57 2.17
N GLU A 136 -2.12 -22.09 2.71
CA GLU A 136 -2.23 -21.66 4.12
C GLU A 136 -1.86 -22.79 5.11
N GLY A 137 -2.19 -24.04 4.74
CA GLY A 137 -1.91 -25.25 5.50
C GLY A 137 -0.57 -25.91 5.19
N CYS A 138 0.34 -25.26 4.44
CA CYS A 138 1.61 -25.84 4.04
C CYS A 138 2.42 -26.33 5.25
N LYS A 139 2.72 -27.64 5.28
CA LYS A 139 3.47 -28.31 6.36
C LYS A 139 4.98 -28.11 6.25
N GLY A 140 5.46 -27.70 5.09
CA GLY A 140 6.87 -27.39 4.83
C GLY A 140 7.79 -28.60 4.74
N LEU A 141 9.10 -28.34 4.76
CA LEU A 141 10.12 -29.37 4.77
C LEU A 141 10.39 -29.89 6.19
N CYS A 142 10.72 -31.17 6.30
CA CYS A 142 11.25 -31.73 7.54
C CYS A 142 12.59 -31.05 7.90
N PRO A 143 12.75 -30.48 9.10
CA PRO A 143 13.99 -29.78 9.49
C PRO A 143 15.19 -30.72 9.66
N HIS A 144 14.97 -32.04 9.68
CA HIS A 144 16.03 -33.04 9.84
C HIS A 144 16.49 -33.66 8.52
N CYS A 145 15.55 -34.02 7.63
CA CYS A 145 15.88 -34.73 6.38
C CYS A 145 15.57 -33.95 5.11
N GLY A 146 14.84 -32.82 5.20
CA GLY A 146 14.44 -32.02 4.04
C GLY A 146 13.29 -32.60 3.20
N CYS A 147 12.66 -33.71 3.61
CA CYS A 147 11.49 -34.26 2.90
C CYS A 147 10.31 -33.29 2.97
N ASN A 148 9.57 -33.12 1.87
CA ASN A 148 8.36 -32.33 1.82
C ASN A 148 7.22 -33.03 2.58
N LEU A 149 6.75 -32.42 3.67
CA LEU A 149 5.70 -32.98 4.54
C LEU A 149 4.29 -32.86 3.94
N ASN A 150 4.15 -32.12 2.84
CA ASN A 150 2.91 -32.05 2.07
C ASN A 150 2.68 -33.33 1.24
N GLU A 151 3.77 -33.95 0.75
CA GLU A 151 3.72 -35.12 -0.13
C GLU A 151 3.89 -36.43 0.66
N ASP A 152 4.85 -36.48 1.57
CA ASP A 152 5.23 -37.70 2.30
C ASP A 152 5.40 -37.45 3.80
N SER A 153 5.35 -38.52 4.59
CA SER A 153 5.75 -38.49 6.00
C SER A 153 7.15 -39.06 6.18
N CYS A 154 7.90 -38.53 7.15
CA CYS A 154 9.22 -39.03 7.53
C CYS A 154 9.23 -39.55 8.97
N ASP A 155 10.12 -40.50 9.26
CA ASP A 155 10.31 -41.05 10.61
C ASP A 155 11.37 -40.28 11.42
N CYS A 156 11.70 -39.06 11.03
CA CYS A 156 12.66 -38.24 11.76
C CYS A 156 12.15 -37.98 13.19
N SER A 157 13.03 -38.20 14.17
CA SER A 157 12.75 -37.92 15.56
C SER A 157 12.46 -36.43 15.75
N SER A 158 11.32 -36.08 16.35
CA SER A 158 11.00 -34.71 16.75
C SER A 158 11.84 -34.16 17.90
N LYS A 159 12.76 -34.96 18.46
CA LYS A 159 13.62 -34.49 19.54
C LYS A 159 14.64 -33.48 18.99
N PRO A 160 14.76 -32.29 19.62
CA PRO A 160 15.77 -31.32 19.25
C PRO A 160 17.16 -31.96 19.32
N ASP A 161 17.99 -31.67 18.32
CA ASP A 161 19.38 -32.10 18.32
C ASP A 161 20.10 -31.52 19.56
N PRO A 162 20.63 -32.35 20.47
CA PRO A 162 21.33 -31.87 21.66
C PRO A 162 22.58 -31.04 21.36
N LEU A 163 23.09 -31.08 20.12
CA LEU A 163 24.21 -30.25 19.67
C LEU A 163 23.77 -28.93 19.04
N ASN A 164 22.46 -28.66 18.89
CA ASN A 164 22.02 -27.39 18.33
C ASN A 164 22.38 -26.23 19.29
N PRO A 165 22.78 -25.04 18.78
CA PRO A 165 23.17 -23.90 19.63
C PRO A 165 22.07 -23.39 20.58
N PHE A 166 20.81 -23.67 20.25
CA PHE A 166 19.60 -23.31 21.00
C PHE A 166 19.13 -24.44 21.94
N ALA A 167 19.85 -25.56 22.07
CA ALA A 167 19.43 -26.70 22.88
C ALA A 167 19.29 -26.34 24.37
N ALA A 168 19.99 -25.29 24.80
CA ALA A 168 19.84 -24.68 26.12
C ALA A 168 18.43 -24.15 26.41
N LEU A 169 17.67 -23.77 25.37
CA LEU A 169 16.29 -23.27 25.52
C LEU A 169 15.28 -24.39 25.77
N ALA A 170 15.60 -25.65 25.44
CA ALA A 170 14.67 -26.77 25.62
C ALA A 170 14.33 -27.06 27.09
N GLY A 171 15.16 -26.57 28.03
CA GLY A 171 14.94 -26.69 29.47
C GLY A 171 14.29 -25.46 30.12
N LEU A 172 13.91 -24.44 29.34
CA LEU A 172 13.22 -23.27 29.88
C LEU A 172 11.78 -23.64 30.24
N SER A 173 11.48 -23.62 31.53
CA SER A 173 10.11 -23.64 32.05
C SER A 173 9.76 -22.25 32.55
N PHE A 174 8.71 -21.66 32.00
CA PHE A 174 8.10 -20.46 32.57
C PHE A 174 7.24 -20.88 33.77
N SER A 175 7.35 -20.13 34.87
CA SER A 175 6.44 -20.34 36.01
C SER A 175 5.05 -19.82 35.67
N ASP A 176 4.02 -20.25 36.41
CA ASP A 176 2.66 -19.72 36.26
C ASP A 176 2.62 -18.19 36.47
N GLU A 177 3.53 -17.65 37.31
CA GLU A 177 3.70 -16.20 37.50
C GLU A 177 4.33 -15.52 36.27
N ASP A 178 5.27 -16.17 35.58
CA ASP A 178 5.86 -15.65 34.34
C ASP A 178 4.87 -15.67 33.18
N VAL A 179 4.05 -16.71 33.09
CA VAL A 179 2.97 -16.83 32.10
C VAL A 179 1.90 -15.76 32.36
N ALA A 180 1.43 -15.64 33.60
CA ALA A 180 0.43 -14.64 33.97
C ALA A 180 0.93 -13.20 33.74
N ARG A 181 2.22 -12.93 33.97
CA ARG A 181 2.83 -11.63 33.65
C ARG A 181 2.89 -11.38 32.14
N GLY A 182 3.14 -12.42 31.34
CA GLY A 182 3.14 -12.34 29.88
C GLY A 182 1.74 -12.11 29.31
N GLU A 183 0.73 -12.82 29.83
CA GLU A 183 -0.67 -12.66 29.45
C GLU A 183 -1.19 -11.28 29.85
N ALA A 184 -0.91 -10.82 31.07
CA ALA A 184 -1.29 -9.47 31.51
C ALA A 184 -0.63 -8.37 30.68
N ALA A 185 0.63 -8.56 30.26
CA ALA A 185 1.31 -7.60 29.38
C ALA A 185 0.74 -7.63 27.95
N ALA A 186 0.34 -8.80 27.45
CA ALA A 186 -0.31 -8.94 26.15
C ALA A 186 -1.74 -8.37 26.15
N GLU A 187 -2.46 -8.50 27.27
CA GLU A 187 -3.79 -7.91 27.48
C GLU A 187 -3.69 -6.40 27.67
N GLU A 188 -2.71 -5.88 28.41
CA GLU A 188 -2.43 -4.44 28.51
C GLU A 188 -2.06 -3.84 27.14
N TYR A 189 -1.26 -4.55 26.34
CA TYR A 189 -0.91 -4.10 24.99
C TYR A 189 -2.11 -4.24 24.03
N GLY A 190 -2.90 -5.30 24.14
CA GLY A 190 -4.13 -5.51 23.38
C GLY A 190 -5.18 -4.44 23.69
N ASP A 191 -5.37 -4.10 24.97
CA ASP A 191 -6.23 -3.00 25.42
C ASP A 191 -5.66 -1.65 24.99
N ALA A 192 -4.34 -1.45 25.01
CA ALA A 192 -3.71 -0.23 24.51
C ALA A 192 -3.93 -0.05 23.00
N VAL A 193 -3.88 -1.14 22.22
CA VAL A 193 -4.21 -1.15 20.78
C VAL A 193 -5.72 -0.96 20.55
N ALA A 194 -6.57 -1.57 21.37
CA ALA A 194 -8.03 -1.43 21.28
C ALA A 194 -8.56 -0.09 21.84
N SER A 195 -7.75 0.64 22.61
CA SER A 195 -8.03 1.98 23.13
C SER A 195 -7.32 3.08 22.36
N LEU A 196 -6.55 2.74 21.32
CA LEU A 196 -6.33 3.68 20.24
C LEU A 196 -7.72 4.08 19.74
N PRO A 197 -8.00 5.38 19.55
CA PRO A 197 -9.22 5.76 18.88
C PRO A 197 -9.16 5.10 17.51
N GLU A 198 -10.01 4.11 17.27
CA GLU A 198 -10.53 3.92 15.93
C GLU A 198 -11.03 5.32 15.55
N GLU A 199 -10.42 5.96 14.56
CA GLU A 199 -11.08 7.10 13.91
C GLU A 199 -12.36 6.51 13.32
N GLU A 200 -13.41 6.45 14.15
CA GLU A 200 -14.76 6.13 13.74
C GLU A 200 -15.10 7.23 12.74
N LEU A 201 -14.93 6.88 11.46
CA LEU A 201 -15.52 7.64 10.36
C LEU A 201 -16.97 7.88 10.76
N PRO A 202 -17.44 9.14 10.77
CA PRO A 202 -18.77 9.44 11.28
C PRO A 202 -19.80 8.58 10.55
N GLU A 203 -20.64 7.85 11.31
CA GLU A 203 -21.74 7.09 10.73
C GLU A 203 -22.71 8.07 10.07
N LEU A 204 -22.57 8.24 8.75
CA LEU A 204 -23.46 9.08 7.95
C LEU A 204 -24.88 8.54 8.09
N SER A 205 -25.82 9.40 8.46
CA SER A 205 -27.24 9.05 8.40
C SER A 205 -27.64 8.68 6.96
N PRO A 206 -28.74 7.92 6.76
CA PRO A 206 -29.18 7.55 5.42
C PRO A 206 -29.42 8.75 4.48
N GLU A 207 -29.72 9.93 5.04
CA GLU A 207 -29.87 11.18 4.27
C GLU A 207 -28.50 11.76 3.87
N GLU A 208 -27.52 11.77 4.79
CA GLU A 208 -26.15 12.23 4.50
C GLU A 208 -25.41 11.30 3.53
N ALA A 209 -25.61 9.99 3.62
CA ALA A 209 -25.03 9.03 2.68
C ALA A 209 -25.62 9.22 1.27
N ALA A 210 -26.92 9.50 1.15
CA ALA A 210 -27.56 9.78 -0.13
C ALA A 210 -27.09 11.10 -0.74
N GLU A 211 -26.88 12.15 0.07
CA GLU A 211 -26.30 13.42 -0.39
C GLU A 211 -24.83 13.26 -0.79
N LEU A 212 -24.06 12.44 -0.08
CA LEU A 212 -22.68 12.12 -0.42
C LEU A 212 -22.61 11.36 -1.76
N GLU A 213 -23.46 10.34 -1.97
CA GLU A 213 -23.55 9.64 -3.26
C GLU A 213 -23.98 10.57 -4.39
N ARG A 214 -24.95 11.47 -4.14
CA ARG A 214 -25.41 12.47 -5.12
C ARG A 214 -24.30 13.45 -5.50
N ALA A 215 -23.55 13.94 -4.53
CA ALA A 215 -22.43 14.84 -4.73
C ALA A 215 -21.27 14.16 -5.46
N LEU A 216 -20.92 12.93 -5.07
CA LEU A 216 -19.91 12.14 -5.77
C LEU A 216 -20.31 11.88 -7.22
N SER A 217 -21.57 11.51 -7.50
CA SER A 217 -22.05 11.36 -8.89
C SER A 217 -22.00 12.68 -9.67
N ALA A 218 -22.41 13.80 -9.07
CA ALA A 218 -22.35 15.11 -9.72
C ALA A 218 -20.91 15.55 -10.04
N ILE A 219 -19.96 15.35 -9.12
CA ILE A 219 -18.55 15.71 -9.30
C ILE A 219 -17.85 14.77 -10.29
N PHE A 220 -18.02 13.45 -10.12
CA PHE A 220 -17.23 12.45 -10.85
C PHE A 220 -17.86 11.99 -12.18
N GLU A 221 -19.18 12.04 -12.32
CA GLU A 221 -19.88 11.60 -13.55
C GLU A 221 -20.31 12.80 -14.42
N ASP A 222 -20.88 13.84 -13.81
CA ASP A 222 -21.39 15.01 -14.52
C ASP A 222 -20.39 16.18 -14.61
N GLY A 223 -19.27 16.11 -13.88
CA GLY A 223 -18.21 17.12 -13.90
C GLY A 223 -18.59 18.47 -13.28
N ALA A 224 -19.52 18.47 -12.32
CA ALA A 224 -19.89 19.66 -11.57
C ALA A 224 -18.74 20.13 -10.66
N GLU A 225 -18.51 21.44 -10.60
CA GLU A 225 -17.60 22.07 -9.64
C GLU A 225 -18.37 22.42 -8.37
N GLY A 226 -17.88 21.99 -7.21
CA GLY A 226 -18.54 22.18 -5.92
C GLY A 226 -17.91 21.35 -4.81
N TYR A 227 -18.36 21.57 -3.57
CA TYR A 227 -17.82 20.90 -2.38
C TYR A 227 -18.92 20.50 -1.40
N LEU A 228 -18.61 19.55 -0.53
CA LEU A 228 -19.49 19.14 0.57
C LEU A 228 -19.14 19.92 1.84
N GLU A 229 -20.14 20.53 2.46
CA GLU A 229 -20.01 21.26 3.73
C GLU A 229 -21.14 20.85 4.69
N PHE A 230 -20.93 21.01 6.00
CA PHE A 230 -22.00 20.87 6.98
C PHE A 230 -22.69 22.23 7.19
N ASP A 231 -24.02 22.27 7.05
CA ASP A 231 -24.79 23.49 7.31
C ASP A 231 -24.82 23.87 8.81
N GLU A 232 -25.41 25.03 9.15
CA GLU A 232 -25.55 25.49 10.54
C GLU A 232 -26.37 24.54 11.44
N GLN A 233 -27.07 23.58 10.84
CA GLN A 233 -27.88 22.56 11.52
C GLN A 233 -27.17 21.21 11.60
N GLY A 234 -25.95 21.10 11.05
CA GLY A 234 -25.10 19.92 11.08
C GLY A 234 -25.42 18.90 9.99
N ASN A 235 -26.14 19.27 8.94
CA ASN A 235 -26.44 18.37 7.82
C ASN A 235 -25.38 18.52 6.72
N LEU A 236 -24.94 17.41 6.15
CA LEU A 236 -24.08 17.42 4.97
C LEU A 236 -24.84 17.92 3.74
N VAL A 237 -24.35 18.99 3.12
CA VAL A 237 -24.93 19.61 1.92
C VAL A 237 -23.87 19.78 0.83
N PHE A 238 -24.26 19.54 -0.41
CA PHE A 238 -23.43 19.82 -1.58
C PHE A 238 -23.68 21.26 -2.05
N ILE A 239 -22.61 22.06 -2.09
CA ILE A 239 -22.62 23.44 -2.56
C ILE A 239 -21.99 23.46 -3.95
N GLU A 240 -22.78 23.82 -4.96
CA GLU A 240 -22.31 24.07 -6.32
C GLU A 240 -21.51 25.38 -6.33
N ASP A 241 -20.31 25.38 -6.89
CA ASP A 241 -19.57 26.63 -7.15
C ASP A 241 -20.28 27.34 -8.31
N ASP A 242 -21.07 28.38 -8.00
CA ASP A 242 -21.64 29.26 -9.03
C ASP A 242 -20.58 30.33 -9.38
N PRO A 243 -19.98 30.31 -10.58
CA PRO A 243 -18.92 31.24 -10.96
C PRO A 243 -19.41 32.70 -11.16
N ALA A 244 -20.64 33.04 -10.75
CA ALA A 244 -21.30 34.31 -11.03
C ALA A 244 -21.44 35.28 -9.84
N GLU A 245 -21.00 34.96 -8.62
CA GLU A 245 -21.16 35.86 -7.45
C GLU A 245 -19.87 36.55 -6.93
N ASP A 246 -18.74 36.45 -7.64
CA ASP A 246 -17.48 37.13 -7.25
C ASP A 246 -17.22 38.49 -7.96
N ASP A 247 -18.23 39.04 -8.65
CA ASP A 247 -18.16 40.34 -9.35
C ASP A 247 -19.22 41.35 -8.82
N GLU A 248 -19.14 41.77 -7.54
CA GLU A 248 -19.71 43.07 -7.06
C GLU A 248 -18.86 43.77 -5.99
#